data_AF-A0A395YHG4-F1
#
_entry.id   AF-A0A395YHG4-F1
#
_cell.length_a   1.000
_cell.length_b   1.000
_cell.length_c   1.000
_cell.angle_alpha   90.00
_cell.angle_beta   90.00
_cell.angle_gamma   90.00
#
_symmetry.space_group_name_H-M   'P 1'
#
loop_
_entity.id
_entity.type
_entity.pdbx_description
1 polymer ?
#
loop_
_entity_poly.entity_id
_entity_poly.type
_entity_poly.pdbx_seq_one_letter_code
_entity_poly.pdbx_strand_id
1 'polypeptide(L)'
;MYNKIKGVFGKVQNLLLVLIGIALAVMMSVIMLQTLTRYVIFYSLPWSEELSRYLFVFVIMIGLTVAIKDDMLISIDLIDRFLPKKADKVLDAFRKLLALAVSIIIVICCSRMFTIGRIQKSPAMGIPMITMYGTIFVSYILATVSLVFKIIDDFREALGITEEGEEK
;
A
#
# COMPACT_ATOMS: atom_id res chain seq x y z
N MET A 1 -12.21 -18.89 13.54
CA MET A 1 -10.96 -18.11 13.76
C MET A 1 -10.68 -17.15 12.61
N TYR A 2 -10.80 -17.60 11.35
CA TYR A 2 -10.65 -16.80 10.12
C TYR A 2 -11.40 -15.45 10.11
N ASN A 3 -12.73 -15.45 10.31
CA ASN A 3 -13.53 -14.21 10.27
C ASN A 3 -13.10 -13.18 11.33
N LYS A 4 -12.63 -13.63 12.50
CA LYS A 4 -12.13 -12.72 13.55
C LYS A 4 -10.84 -12.02 13.13
N ILE A 5 -9.93 -12.74 12.45
CA ILE A 5 -8.69 -12.17 11.92
C ILE A 5 -8.99 -11.19 10.77
N LYS A 6 -9.89 -11.56 9.86
CA LYS A 6 -10.35 -10.68 8.77
C LYS A 6 -10.97 -9.38 9.31
N GLY A 7 -11.77 -9.47 10.36
CA GLY A 7 -12.35 -8.29 11.04
C GLY A 7 -11.31 -7.39 11.71
N VAL A 8 -10.27 -7.95 12.35
CA VAL A 8 -9.16 -7.15 12.91
C VAL A 8 -8.38 -6.46 11.78
N PHE A 9 -8.11 -7.16 10.69
CA PHE A 9 -7.41 -6.61 9.53
C PHE A 9 -8.18 -5.44 8.90
N GLY A 10 -9.51 -5.55 8.80
CA GLY A 10 -10.37 -4.45 8.35
C GLY A 10 -10.26 -3.20 9.23
N LYS A 11 -10.21 -3.36 10.56
CA LYS A 11 -10.01 -2.22 11.49
C LYS A 11 -8.64 -1.58 11.31
N VAL A 12 -7.59 -2.37 11.11
CA VAL A 12 -6.23 -1.86 10.84
C VAL A 12 -6.25 -1.00 9.57
N GLN A 13 -6.91 -1.44 8.50
CA GLN A 13 -6.97 -0.66 7.26
C GLN A 13 -7.79 0.62 7.38
N ASN A 14 -8.89 0.62 8.14
CA ASN A 14 -9.63 1.84 8.41
C ASN A 14 -8.77 2.86 9.16
N LEU A 15 -7.95 2.41 10.12
CA LEU A 15 -6.97 3.27 10.78
C LEU A 15 -5.94 3.80 9.78
N LEU A 16 -5.43 2.95 8.88
CA LEU A 16 -4.48 3.36 7.84
C LEU A 16 -5.07 4.41 6.90
N LEU A 17 -6.35 4.30 6.52
CA LEU A 17 -7.07 5.30 5.73
C LEU A 17 -7.12 6.67 6.44
N VAL A 18 -7.41 6.68 7.74
CA VAL A 18 -7.38 7.92 8.53
C VAL A 18 -5.97 8.53 8.55
N LEU A 19 -4.94 7.70 8.75
CA LEU A 19 -3.54 8.15 8.71
C LEU A 19 -3.14 8.70 7.34
N ILE A 20 -3.59 8.08 6.25
CA ILE A 20 -3.40 8.59 4.88
C ILE A 20 -4.03 9.98 4.74
N GLY A 21 -5.28 10.14 5.17
CA GLY A 21 -5.99 11.43 5.10
C GLY A 21 -5.26 12.55 5.86
N ILE A 22 -4.77 12.24 7.07
CA ILE A 22 -3.95 13.18 7.86
C ILE A 22 -2.65 13.51 7.13
N ALA A 23 -1.92 12.50 6.64
CA ALA A 23 -0.66 12.70 5.93
C ALA A 23 -0.84 13.55 4.67
N LEU A 24 -1.94 13.36 3.93
CA LEU A 24 -2.31 14.17 2.77
C LEU A 24 -2.58 15.63 3.16
N ALA A 25 -3.35 15.88 4.22
CA ALA A 25 -3.64 17.23 4.70
C ALA A 25 -2.36 17.95 5.15
N VAL A 26 -1.47 17.26 5.86
CA VAL A 26 -0.16 17.80 6.26
C VAL A 26 0.69 18.11 5.04
N MET A 27 0.77 17.19 4.06
CA MET A 27 1.52 17.39 2.83
C MET A 27 1.04 18.62 2.05
N MET A 28 -0.28 18.77 1.88
CA MET A 28 -0.86 19.95 1.23
C MET A 28 -0.50 21.23 1.98
N SER A 29 -0.58 21.23 3.30
CA SER A 29 -0.22 22.39 4.14
C SER A 29 1.26 22.76 3.98
N VAL A 30 2.15 21.76 3.93
CA VAL A 30 3.59 21.95 3.72
C VAL A 30 3.88 22.52 2.32
N ILE A 31 3.23 22.01 1.29
CA ILE A 31 3.39 22.50 -0.09
C ILE A 31 2.86 23.94 -0.21
N MET A 32 1.72 24.24 0.42
CA MET A 32 1.16 25.59 0.47
C MET A 32 2.12 26.55 1.18
N LEU A 33 2.65 26.16 2.34
CA LEU A 33 3.64 26.95 3.06
C LEU A 33 4.90 27.17 2.22
N GLN A 34 5.45 26.11 1.62
CA GLN A 34 6.61 26.19 0.73
C GLN A 34 6.38 27.17 -0.42
N THR A 35 5.21 27.12 -1.04
CA THR A 35 4.82 28.00 -2.14
C THR A 35 4.73 29.45 -1.67
N LEU A 36 4.05 29.70 -0.55
CA LEU A 36 3.93 31.04 0.03
C LEU A 36 5.28 31.63 0.42
N THR A 37 6.12 30.88 1.14
CA THR A 37 7.44 31.36 1.56
C THR A 37 8.34 31.64 0.36
N ARG A 38 8.26 30.83 -0.69
CA ARG A 38 9.06 31.01 -1.91
C ARG A 38 8.67 32.24 -2.71
N TYR A 39 7.37 32.51 -2.86
CA TYR A 39 6.90 33.59 -3.74
C TYR A 39 6.58 34.90 -3.01
N VAL A 40 6.26 34.87 -1.72
CA VAL A 40 5.92 36.06 -0.92
C VAL A 40 7.10 36.52 -0.06
N ILE A 41 7.75 35.57 0.62
CA ILE A 41 8.85 35.84 1.56
C ILE A 41 10.20 35.77 0.85
N PHE A 42 10.24 35.30 -0.40
CA PHE A 42 11.45 35.09 -1.20
C PHE A 42 12.51 34.23 -0.49
N TYR A 43 12.07 33.32 0.39
CA TYR A 43 12.90 32.39 1.13
C TYR A 43 12.50 30.95 0.78
N SER A 44 13.47 30.07 0.59
CA SER A 44 13.22 28.65 0.31
C SER A 44 13.37 27.83 1.57
N LEU A 45 12.39 27.00 1.90
CA LEU A 45 12.43 26.05 3.01
C LEU A 45 13.03 24.73 2.50
N PRO A 46 14.32 24.43 2.74
CA PRO A 46 14.97 23.26 2.15
C PRO A 46 14.38 21.93 2.64
N TRP A 47 13.79 21.89 3.84
CA TRP A 47 13.19 20.69 4.41
C TRP A 47 11.79 20.37 3.87
N SER A 48 11.05 21.36 3.34
CA SER A 48 9.65 21.16 2.95
C SER A 48 9.51 20.25 1.72
N GLU A 49 10.48 20.31 0.81
CA GLU A 49 10.53 19.42 -0.36
C GLU A 49 10.81 17.97 0.05
N GLU A 50 11.75 17.75 0.98
CA GLU A 50 12.02 16.40 1.50
C GLU A 50 10.81 15.86 2.27
N LEU A 51 10.21 16.65 3.15
CA LEU A 51 9.06 16.21 3.95
C LEU A 51 7.86 15.85 3.08
N SER A 52 7.54 16.68 2.08
CA SER A 52 6.42 16.42 1.17
C SER A 52 6.65 15.13 0.37
N ARG A 53 7.87 14.88 -0.09
CA ARG A 53 8.25 13.60 -0.74
C ARG A 53 8.08 12.41 0.20
N TYR A 54 8.42 12.57 1.48
CA TYR A 54 8.29 11.50 2.47
C TYR A 54 6.84 11.16 2.77
N LEU A 55 6.01 12.18 2.98
CA LEU A 55 4.56 12.01 3.14
C LEU A 55 3.93 11.40 1.88
N PHE A 56 4.41 11.78 0.69
CA PHE A 56 3.90 11.24 -0.57
C PHE A 56 4.15 9.74 -0.70
N VAL A 57 5.39 9.29 -0.42
CA VAL A 57 5.70 7.85 -0.38
C VAL A 57 4.84 7.14 0.67
N PHE A 58 4.66 7.73 1.86
CA PHE A 58 3.80 7.16 2.89
C PHE A 58 2.36 6.96 2.41
N VAL A 59 1.76 8.00 1.83
CA VAL A 59 0.39 7.97 1.31
C VAL A 59 0.23 6.91 0.22
N ILE A 60 1.15 6.85 -0.75
CA ILE A 60 1.05 5.87 -1.85
C ILE A 60 1.25 4.46 -1.35
N MET A 61 2.27 4.22 -0.53
CA MET A 61 2.63 2.86 -0.12
C MET A 61 1.55 2.26 0.79
N ILE A 62 1.05 3.03 1.76
CA ILE A 62 -0.04 2.57 2.63
C ILE A 62 -1.35 2.49 1.83
N GLY A 63 -1.59 3.42 0.91
CA GLY A 63 -2.76 3.42 0.03
C GLY A 63 -2.82 2.20 -0.87
N LEU A 64 -1.67 1.71 -1.35
CA LEU A 64 -1.56 0.49 -2.15
C LEU A 64 -2.13 -0.73 -1.43
N THR A 65 -1.86 -0.87 -0.13
CA THR A 65 -2.39 -1.98 0.67
C THR A 65 -3.92 -1.98 0.71
N VAL A 66 -4.54 -0.80 0.83
CA VAL A 66 -5.99 -0.64 0.85
C VAL A 66 -6.56 -0.91 -0.55
N ALA A 67 -5.95 -0.34 -1.58
CA ALA A 67 -6.34 -0.56 -2.97
C ALA A 67 -6.28 -2.03 -3.39
N ILE A 68 -5.27 -2.78 -2.91
CA ILE A 68 -5.17 -4.23 -3.16
C ILE A 68 -6.33 -4.97 -2.51
N LYS A 69 -6.77 -4.60 -1.30
CA LYS A 69 -7.90 -5.29 -0.66
C LYS A 69 -9.21 -5.01 -1.40
N ASP A 70 -9.46 -3.75 -1.74
CA ASP A 70 -10.76 -3.36 -2.29
C ASP A 70 -10.81 -3.47 -3.83
N ASP A 71 -9.83 -4.15 -4.44
CA ASP A 71 -9.70 -4.34 -5.91
C ASP A 71 -9.74 -3.03 -6.71
N MET A 72 -9.19 -1.95 -6.12
CA MET A 72 -9.18 -0.62 -6.73
C MET A 72 -8.00 -0.39 -7.68
N LEU A 73 -7.15 -1.40 -7.89
CA LEU A 73 -6.05 -1.32 -8.86
C LEU A 73 -6.64 -1.43 -10.26
N ILE A 74 -6.40 -0.40 -11.08
CA ILE A 74 -6.86 -0.36 -12.48
C ILE A 74 -6.38 -1.62 -13.19
N SER A 75 -7.35 -2.42 -13.64
CA SER A 75 -7.13 -3.68 -14.36
C SER A 75 -7.69 -3.53 -15.77
N ILE A 76 -6.97 -4.06 -16.77
CA ILE A 76 -7.38 -3.99 -18.17
C ILE A 76 -8.18 -5.27 -18.49
N ASP A 77 -9.50 -5.18 -18.41
CA ASP A 77 -10.42 -6.32 -18.60
C ASP A 77 -10.61 -6.72 -20.08
N LEU A 78 -9.82 -6.17 -21.01
CA LEU A 78 -9.96 -6.45 -22.44
C LEU A 78 -9.73 -7.93 -22.75
N ILE A 79 -8.72 -8.54 -22.13
CA ILE A 79 -8.37 -9.95 -22.36
C ILE A 79 -9.41 -10.88 -21.72
N ASP A 80 -9.92 -10.50 -20.54
CA ASP A 80 -10.82 -11.31 -19.72
C ASP A 80 -12.18 -11.52 -20.42
N ARG A 81 -12.62 -10.54 -21.20
CA ARG A 81 -13.89 -10.61 -21.97
C ARG A 81 -13.87 -11.61 -23.12
N PHE A 82 -12.71 -11.97 -23.66
CA PHE A 82 -12.59 -12.93 -24.77
C PHE A 82 -12.27 -14.36 -24.31
N LEU A 83 -12.03 -14.57 -23.01
CA LEU A 83 -11.65 -15.86 -22.46
C LEU A 83 -12.88 -16.69 -22.02
N PRO A 84 -12.86 -18.02 -22.20
CA PRO A 84 -13.85 -18.89 -21.58
C PRO A 84 -13.70 -18.86 -20.05
N LYS A 85 -14.81 -18.97 -19.30
CA LYS A 85 -14.87 -18.83 -17.82
C LYS A 85 -13.79 -19.59 -17.04
N LYS A 86 -13.33 -20.74 -17.53
CA LYS A 86 -12.27 -21.53 -16.88
C LYS A 86 -10.89 -20.88 -17.04
N ALA A 87 -10.59 -20.34 -18.22
CA ALA A 87 -9.31 -19.70 -18.49
C ALA A 87 -9.19 -18.36 -17.76
N ASP A 88 -10.30 -17.62 -17.65
CA ASP A 88 -10.39 -16.39 -16.85
C ASP A 88 -10.03 -16.62 -15.37
N LYS A 89 -10.63 -17.64 -14.73
CA LYS A 89 -10.29 -18.02 -13.34
C LYS A 89 -8.82 -18.41 -13.15
N VAL A 90 -8.23 -19.11 -14.12
CA VAL A 90 -6.80 -19.49 -14.07
C VAL A 90 -5.91 -18.25 -14.21
N LEU A 91 -6.29 -17.31 -15.08
CA LEU A 91 -5.56 -16.07 -15.29
C LEU A 91 -5.62 -15.18 -14.05
N ASP A 92 -6.78 -15.06 -13.41
CA ASP A 92 -6.94 -14.32 -12.15
C ASP A 92 -6.09 -14.92 -11.02
N ALA A 93 -6.14 -16.24 -10.84
CA ALA A 93 -5.28 -16.93 -9.88
C ALA A 93 -3.78 -16.70 -10.16
N PHE A 94 -3.38 -16.70 -11.43
CA PHE A 94 -2.01 -16.39 -11.85
C PHE A 94 -1.61 -14.94 -11.53
N ARG A 95 -2.50 -13.96 -11.79
CA ARG A 95 -2.27 -12.54 -11.45
C ARG A 95 -2.07 -12.37 -9.94
N LYS A 96 -2.92 -12.99 -9.12
CA LYS A 96 -2.83 -12.94 -7.65
C LYS A 96 -1.55 -13.59 -7.15
N LEU A 97 -1.14 -14.73 -7.71
CA LEU A 97 0.11 -15.40 -7.36
C LEU A 97 1.34 -14.55 -7.73
N LEU A 98 1.32 -13.92 -8.90
CA LEU A 98 2.40 -13.03 -9.34
C LEU A 98 2.48 -11.79 -8.45
N ALA A 99 1.34 -11.17 -8.10
CA ALA A 99 1.29 -10.06 -7.16
C ALA A 99 1.86 -10.46 -5.78
N LEU A 100 1.56 -11.66 -5.30
CA LEU A 100 2.08 -12.20 -4.04
C LEU A 100 3.61 -12.42 -4.12
N ALA A 101 4.11 -12.96 -5.22
CA ALA A 101 5.55 -13.14 -5.43
C ALA A 101 6.29 -11.79 -5.42
N VAL A 102 5.76 -10.80 -6.14
CA VAL A 102 6.33 -9.44 -6.17
C VAL A 102 6.29 -8.80 -4.78
N SER A 103 5.20 -8.94 -4.03
CA SER A 103 5.09 -8.36 -2.70
C SER A 103 6.14 -8.95 -1.75
N ILE A 104 6.34 -10.27 -1.78
CA ILE A 104 7.35 -10.96 -0.98
C ILE A 104 8.77 -10.52 -1.37
N ILE A 105 9.08 -10.44 -2.67
CA ILE A 105 10.38 -9.98 -3.15
C ILE A 105 10.68 -8.58 -2.61
N ILE A 106 9.71 -7.66 -2.67
CA ILE A 106 9.89 -6.28 -2.18
C ILE A 106 10.12 -6.25 -0.66
N VAL A 107 9.40 -7.06 0.12
CA VAL A 107 9.62 -7.19 1.57
C VAL A 107 11.07 -7.63 1.85
N ILE A 108 11.57 -8.63 1.13
CA ILE A 108 12.94 -9.13 1.29
C ILE A 108 13.95 -8.04 0.90
N CYS A 109 13.79 -7.41 -0.27
CA CYS A 109 14.67 -6.33 -0.72
C CYS A 109 14.72 -5.17 0.29
N CYS A 110 13.56 -4.73 0.81
CA CYS A 110 13.48 -3.65 1.79
C CYS A 110 14.18 -4.02 3.11
N SER A 111 14.00 -5.25 3.60
CA SER A 111 14.68 -5.71 4.83
C SER A 111 16.20 -5.65 4.71
N ARG A 112 16.76 -5.93 3.53
CA ARG A 112 18.20 -5.81 3.26
C ARG A 112 18.66 -4.35 3.25
N MET A 113 17.79 -3.41 2.88
CA MET A 113 18.12 -1.98 2.87
C MET A 113 18.10 -1.33 4.27
N PHE A 114 17.57 -1.99 5.30
CA PHE A 114 17.51 -1.43 6.65
C PHE A 114 18.88 -1.15 7.26
N THR A 115 19.90 -1.95 6.93
CA THR A 115 21.26 -1.74 7.41
C THR A 115 21.84 -0.43 6.89
N ILE A 116 21.64 -0.15 5.60
CA ILE A 116 22.07 1.09 4.94
C ILE A 116 21.24 2.28 5.43
N GLY A 117 19.92 2.10 5.53
CA GLY A 117 18.98 3.16 5.93
C GLY A 117 19.15 3.67 7.36
N ARG A 118 19.82 2.92 8.24
CA ARG A 118 20.15 3.39 9.60
C ARG A 118 21.31 4.39 9.62
N ILE A 119 22.25 4.24 8.67
CA ILE A 119 23.47 5.04 8.61
C ILE A 119 23.26 6.25 7.71
N GLN A 120 22.52 6.07 6.61
CA GLN A 120 22.22 7.13 5.67
C GLN A 120 21.11 8.05 6.19
N LYS A 121 21.43 9.34 6.32
CA LYS A 121 20.50 10.41 6.69
C LYS A 121 20.11 11.24 5.47
N SER A 122 18.92 11.84 5.51
CA SER A 122 18.47 12.77 4.48
C SER A 122 19.30 14.07 4.50
N PRO A 123 19.62 14.66 3.35
CA PRO A 123 20.46 15.86 3.28
C PRO A 123 19.90 17.09 4.00
N ALA A 124 18.60 17.38 3.87
CA ALA A 124 18.00 18.59 4.44
C ALA A 124 17.44 18.38 5.85
N MET A 125 16.75 17.26 6.10
CA MET A 125 16.13 17.00 7.41
C MET A 125 16.98 16.17 8.37
N GLY A 126 18.03 15.50 7.89
CA GLY A 126 18.84 14.61 8.71
C GLY A 126 18.10 13.36 9.20
N ILE A 127 16.94 13.04 8.61
CA ILE A 127 16.12 11.89 9.00
C ILE A 127 16.77 10.61 8.48
N PRO A 128 16.90 9.55 9.31
CA PRO A 128 17.39 8.26 8.84
C PRO A 128 16.46 7.66 7.77
N MET A 129 17.04 7.22 6.65
CA MET A 129 16.30 6.66 5.51
C MET A 129 15.57 5.34 5.84
N ILE A 130 15.88 4.70 6.97
CA ILE A 130 15.11 3.58 7.51
C ILE A 130 13.63 3.89 7.68
N THR A 131 13.25 5.14 7.91
CA THR A 131 11.84 5.56 7.98
C THR A 131 11.10 5.32 6.66
N MET A 132 11.73 5.66 5.53
CA MET A 132 11.20 5.40 4.19
C MET A 132 11.12 3.90 3.89
N TYR A 133 12.22 3.19 4.09
CA TYR A 133 12.27 1.75 3.83
C TYR A 133 11.31 0.97 4.73
N GLY A 134 11.18 1.40 5.99
CA GLY A 134 10.24 0.81 6.95
C GLY A 134 8.79 1.01 6.50
N THR A 135 8.46 2.18 5.96
CA THR A 135 7.11 2.46 5.42
C THR A 135 6.78 1.54 4.26
N ILE A 136 7.70 1.40 3.29
CA ILE A 136 7.53 0.48 2.15
C ILE A 136 7.41 -0.97 2.64
N PHE A 137 8.29 -1.39 3.55
CA PHE A 137 8.29 -2.73 4.13
C PHE A 137 6.96 -3.08 4.81
N VAL A 138 6.45 -2.22 5.70
CA VAL A 138 5.18 -2.43 6.40
C VAL A 138 4.02 -2.51 5.40
N SER A 139 4.00 -1.62 4.40
CA SER A 139 2.96 -1.59 3.37
C SER A 139 2.90 -2.90 2.58
N TYR A 140 4.05 -3.42 2.15
CA TYR A 140 4.11 -4.67 1.39
C TYR A 140 3.88 -5.92 2.25
N ILE A 141 4.20 -5.88 3.56
CA ILE A 141 3.75 -6.93 4.49
C ILE A 141 2.22 -6.98 4.53
N LEU A 142 1.57 -5.83 4.74
CA LEU A 142 0.12 -5.78 4.79
C LEU A 142 -0.52 -6.16 3.45
N ALA A 143 0.09 -5.76 2.33
CA ALA A 143 -0.35 -6.16 0.99
C ALA A 143 -0.25 -7.68 0.79
N THR A 144 0.84 -8.30 1.26
CA THR A 144 1.02 -9.76 1.23
C THR A 144 -0.09 -10.44 2.03
N VAL A 145 -0.42 -9.93 3.22
CA VAL A 145 -1.53 -10.44 4.04
C VAL A 145 -2.88 -10.29 3.32
N SER A 146 -3.17 -9.13 2.70
CA SER A 146 -4.38 -8.93 1.89
C SER A 146 -4.48 -9.95 0.76
N LEU A 147 -3.40 -10.18 0.02
CA LEU A 147 -3.37 -11.12 -1.10
C LEU A 147 -3.59 -12.56 -0.65
N VAL A 148 -3.01 -12.96 0.48
CA VAL A 148 -3.24 -14.29 1.06
C VAL A 148 -4.72 -14.48 1.43
N PHE A 149 -5.37 -13.46 2.03
CA PHE A 149 -6.80 -13.55 2.31
C PHE A 149 -7.64 -13.70 1.05
N LYS A 150 -7.31 -12.97 -0.02
CA LYS A 150 -8.01 -13.10 -1.31
C LYS A 150 -7.88 -14.50 -1.89
N ILE A 151 -6.66 -15.05 -1.92
CA ILE A 151 -6.42 -16.40 -2.44
C ILE A 151 -7.19 -17.44 -1.62
N ILE A 152 -7.26 -17.28 -0.29
CA ILE A 152 -8.04 -18.17 0.58
C ILE A 152 -9.54 -18.03 0.30
N ASP A 153 -10.06 -16.82 0.14
CA ASP A 153 -11.47 -16.56 -0.18
C ASP A 153 -11.84 -17.18 -1.54
N ASP A 154 -11.02 -16.99 -2.58
CA ASP A 154 -11.23 -17.60 -3.90
C ASP A 154 -11.26 -19.14 -3.83
N PHE A 155 -10.35 -19.73 -3.05
CA PHE A 155 -10.28 -21.18 -2.88
C PHE A 155 -11.48 -21.74 -2.10
N ARG A 156 -11.95 -21.00 -1.08
CA ARG A 156 -13.16 -21.35 -0.32
C ARG A 156 -14.41 -21.29 -1.20
N GLU A 157 -14.50 -20.29 -2.08
CA GLU A 157 -15.57 -20.18 -3.08
C GLU A 157 -15.52 -21.33 -4.09
N ALA A 158 -14.34 -21.70 -4.58
CA ALA A 158 -14.16 -22.81 -5.52
C ALA A 158 -14.56 -24.18 -4.92
N LEU A 159 -14.42 -24.35 -3.60
CA LEU A 159 -14.85 -25.56 -2.87
C LEU A 159 -16.34 -25.53 -2.46
N GLY A 160 -17.06 -24.44 -2.70
CA GLY A 160 -18.47 -24.29 -2.33
C GLY A 160 -18.72 -24.22 -0.82
N ILE A 161 -17.72 -23.81 -0.02
CA ILE A 161 -17.80 -23.70 1.45
C ILE A 161 -18.21 -22.27 1.85
N THR A 162 -18.89 -21.54 0.98
CA THR A 162 -19.41 -20.21 1.31
C THR A 162 -20.63 -20.40 2.19
N GLU A 163 -20.46 -20.21 3.50
CA GLU A 163 -21.58 -19.96 4.39
C GLU A 163 -22.29 -18.70 3.88
N GLU A 164 -23.57 -18.84 3.51
CA GLU A 164 -24.52 -17.74 3.43
C GLU A 164 -24.40 -16.93 4.72
N GLY A 165 -23.90 -15.70 4.65
CA GLY A 165 -23.75 -14.89 5.87
C GLY A 165 -22.87 -13.67 5.76
N GLU A 166 -23.13 -12.80 4.79
CA GLU A 166 -23.02 -11.34 4.98
C GLU A 166 -23.81 -10.66 3.86
N GLU A 167 -25.13 -10.73 4.02
CA GLU A 167 -26.09 -9.88 3.31
C GLU A 167 -25.97 -8.45 3.89
N LYS A 168 -25.76 -7.48 2.99
CA LYS A 168 -25.86 -6.01 3.11
C LYS A 168 -24.61 -5.22 3.50
#